data_AF-A0A8J7R6M2-F1
#
_entry.id   AF-A0A8J7R6M2-F1
#
_cell.length_a   1.000
_cell.length_b   1.000
_cell.length_c   1.000
_cell.angle_alpha   90.00
_cell.angle_beta   90.00
_cell.angle_gamma   90.00
#
_symmetry.space_group_name_H-M   'P 1'
#
loop_
_entity.id
_entity.type
_entity.pdbx_description
1 polymer ?
#
loop_
_entity_poly.entity_id
_entity_poly.type
_entity_poly.pdbx_seq_one_letter_code
_entity_poly.pdbx_strand_id
1 'polypeptide(L)'
;MAFLIRMGFWFSLVLLALPFGVGGSDSSVREVGPIEALFAAKDAVSDVAGLCQRKPDVCETGRAAFQTISVRAQESARLASTMIDPELPADPAAADLALADVAAEPTTTGSIPLPTARPDHAPF
;
A
#
# COMPACT_ATOMS: atom_id res chain seq x y z
N MET A 1 0.45 -14.81 -19.61
CA MET A 1 1.92 -14.63 -19.46
C MET A 1 2.39 -13.19 -19.69
N ALA A 2 1.80 -12.40 -20.59
CA ALA A 2 2.30 -11.06 -20.93
C ALA A 2 2.12 -9.98 -19.84
N PHE A 3 1.22 -10.17 -18.86
CA PHE A 3 0.98 -9.22 -17.76
C PHE A 3 2.21 -9.04 -16.86
N LEU A 4 2.86 -10.14 -16.47
CA LEU A 4 4.09 -10.07 -15.66
C LEU A 4 5.23 -9.40 -16.43
N ILE A 5 5.31 -9.64 -17.74
CA ILE A 5 6.30 -8.97 -18.59
C ILE A 5 5.97 -7.49 -18.71
N ARG A 6 4.70 -7.12 -18.86
CA ARG A 6 4.26 -5.73 -18.98
C ARG A 6 4.45 -4.99 -17.64
N MET A 7 4.06 -5.57 -16.50
CA MET A 7 4.30 -4.99 -15.17
C MET A 7 5.78 -4.92 -14.83
N GLY A 8 6.55 -5.97 -15.10
CA GLY A 8 8.01 -5.94 -14.94
C GLY A 8 8.66 -4.87 -15.82
N PHE A 9 8.20 -4.72 -17.07
CA PHE A 9 8.66 -3.70 -18.00
C PHE A 9 8.31 -2.29 -17.53
N TRP A 10 7.05 -2.03 -17.17
CA TRP A 10 6.60 -0.72 -16.66
C TRP A 10 7.26 -0.38 -15.34
N PHE A 11 7.42 -1.34 -14.43
CA PHE A 11 8.11 -1.14 -13.17
C PHE A 11 9.59 -0.84 -13.40
N SER A 12 10.26 -1.57 -14.30
CA SER A 12 11.64 -1.28 -14.70
C SER A 12 11.78 0.10 -15.35
N LEU A 13 10.84 0.49 -16.21
CA LEU A 13 10.82 1.80 -16.87
C LEU A 13 10.59 2.92 -15.85
N VAL A 14 9.67 2.74 -14.90
CA VAL A 14 9.46 3.67 -13.79
C VAL A 14 10.72 3.76 -12.93
N LEU A 15 11.35 2.64 -12.58
CA LEU A 15 12.62 2.63 -11.83
C LEU A 15 13.74 3.34 -12.58
N LEU A 16 13.80 3.23 -13.91
CA LEU A 16 14.78 3.93 -14.74
C LEU A 16 14.46 5.43 -14.89
N ALA A 17 13.18 5.79 -14.88
CA ALA A 17 12.68 7.14 -15.06
C ALA A 17 12.64 7.96 -13.76
N LEU A 18 12.50 7.31 -12.59
CA LEU A 18 12.89 7.91 -11.33
C LEU A 18 14.41 8.13 -11.46
N PRO A 19 14.89 9.37 -11.58
CA PRO A 19 16.32 9.59 -11.59
C PRO A 19 16.86 9.04 -10.27
N PHE A 20 17.58 7.92 -10.35
CA PHE A 20 18.53 7.53 -9.33
C PHE A 20 19.62 8.61 -9.38
N GLY A 21 19.34 9.75 -8.74
CA GLY A 21 20.13 10.96 -8.86
C GLY A 21 21.58 10.69 -8.47
N VAL A 22 22.43 10.54 -9.48
CA VAL A 22 23.81 10.96 -9.44
C VAL A 22 23.86 12.22 -10.26
N GLY A 23 23.86 13.39 -9.61
CA GLY A 23 24.30 14.61 -10.28
C GLY A 23 23.60 15.89 -9.85
N GLY A 24 24.36 16.72 -9.14
CA GLY A 24 24.08 18.16 -9.05
C GLY A 24 24.77 18.78 -7.84
N SER A 25 25.68 19.70 -8.11
CA SER A 25 26.51 20.44 -7.17
C SER A 25 25.74 21.35 -6.20
N ASP A 26 24.93 20.78 -5.30
CA ASP A 26 24.41 21.50 -4.13
C ASP A 26 24.60 20.66 -2.86
N SER A 27 25.59 21.05 -2.07
CA SER A 27 26.12 20.33 -0.91
C SER A 27 25.21 20.31 0.33
N SER A 28 23.90 20.46 0.17
CA SER A 28 22.94 20.52 1.30
C SER A 28 21.80 19.50 1.26
N VAL A 29 21.61 18.77 0.16
CA VAL A 29 20.62 17.68 0.08
C VAL A 29 21.37 16.37 0.09
N ARG A 30 21.17 15.58 1.16
CA ARG A 30 21.77 14.25 1.26
C ARG A 30 21.03 13.33 0.30
N GLU A 31 21.62 13.10 -0.87
CA GLU A 31 21.13 12.12 -1.84
C GLU A 31 21.16 10.73 -1.18
N VAL A 32 19.98 10.16 -0.91
CA VAL A 32 19.83 8.78 -0.44
C VAL A 32 19.73 7.87 -1.63
N GLY A 33 20.65 6.90 -1.72
CA GLY A 33 20.66 5.94 -2.81
C GLY A 33 19.44 5.00 -2.76
N PRO A 34 19.02 4.36 -3.88
CA PRO A 34 17.84 3.49 -3.92
C PRO A 34 17.97 2.25 -3.03
N ILE A 35 19.18 1.68 -3.01
CA ILE A 35 19.52 0.54 -2.16
C ILE A 35 19.51 0.97 -0.69
N GLU A 36 20.03 2.16 -0.39
CA GLU A 36 20.03 2.74 0.95
C GLU A 36 18.60 3.04 1.43
N ALA A 37 17.74 3.57 0.56
CA ALA A 37 16.33 3.78 0.85
C ALA A 37 15.58 2.47 1.11
N LEU A 38 15.87 1.40 0.36
CA LEU A 38 15.30 0.07 0.61
C LEU A 38 15.74 -0.47 1.98
N PHE A 39 17.02 -0.35 2.33
CA PHE A 39 17.50 -0.73 3.65
C PHE A 39 16.87 0.11 4.75
N ALA A 40 16.78 1.43 4.59
CA ALA A 40 16.12 2.32 5.53
C ALA A 40 14.63 1.98 5.72
N ALA A 41 13.92 1.63 4.64
CA ALA A 41 12.53 1.18 4.73
C ALA A 41 12.40 -0.15 5.48
N LYS A 42 13.30 -1.11 5.23
CA LYS A 42 13.35 -2.37 5.98
C LYS A 42 13.67 -2.14 7.46
N ASP A 43 14.57 -1.22 7.76
CA ASP A 43 14.92 -0.83 9.13
C ASP A 43 13.72 -0.19 9.83
N ALA A 44 12.97 0.68 9.14
CA ALA A 44 11.73 1.24 9.68
C ALA A 44 10.69 0.15 9.99
N VAL A 45 10.56 -0.88 9.15
CA VAL A 45 9.69 -2.04 9.43
C VAL A 45 10.19 -2.82 10.65
N SER A 46 11.51 -2.99 10.80
CA SER A 46 12.10 -3.59 12.00
C SER A 46 11.83 -2.76 13.26
N ASP A 47 11.84 -1.43 13.16
CA ASP A 47 11.51 -0.55 14.28
C ASP A 47 10.05 -0.69 14.71
N VAL A 48 9.13 -0.79 13.75
CA VAL A 48 7.72 -1.10 14.04
C VAL A 48 7.56 -2.45 14.74
N ALA A 49 8.36 -3.46 14.36
CA ALA A 49 8.38 -4.72 15.10
C ALA A 49 8.89 -4.53 16.54
N GLY A 50 9.89 -3.67 16.74
CA GLY A 50 10.37 -3.27 18.08
C GLY A 50 9.33 -2.49 18.91
N LEU A 51 8.40 -1.76 18.27
CA LEU A 51 7.25 -1.15 18.97
C LEU A 51 6.37 -2.22 19.62
N CYS A 52 6.25 -3.42 19.04
CA CYS A 52 5.45 -4.49 19.64
C CYS A 52 6.01 -4.96 21.00
N GLN A 53 7.33 -4.95 21.20
CA GLN A 53 7.90 -5.22 22.52
C GLN A 53 7.66 -4.08 23.53
N ARG A 54 7.63 -2.82 23.06
CA ARG A 54 7.49 -1.64 23.95
C ARG A 54 6.04 -1.26 24.24
N LYS A 55 5.12 -1.50 23.32
CA LYS A 55 3.69 -1.16 23.41
C LYS A 55 2.85 -2.29 22.77
N PRO A 56 2.57 -3.37 23.52
CA PRO A 56 1.86 -4.54 22.99
C PRO A 56 0.42 -4.21 22.54
N ASP A 57 -0.24 -3.26 23.20
CA ASP A 57 -1.62 -2.86 22.88
C ASP A 57 -1.77 -2.30 21.45
N VAL A 58 -0.77 -1.55 20.98
CA VAL A 58 -0.73 -0.98 19.63
C VAL A 58 -0.51 -2.08 18.59
N CYS A 59 0.32 -3.07 18.92
CA CYS A 59 0.61 -4.19 18.03
C CYS A 59 -0.60 -5.10 17.85
N GLU A 60 -1.32 -5.44 18.93
CA GLU A 60 -2.56 -6.24 18.83
C GLU A 60 -3.66 -5.51 18.04
N THR A 61 -3.88 -4.23 18.34
CA THR A 61 -4.85 -3.41 17.60
C THR A 61 -4.47 -3.27 16.12
N GLY A 62 -3.19 -3.01 15.84
CA GLY A 62 -2.66 -2.92 14.49
C GLY A 62 -2.80 -4.24 13.74
N ARG A 63 -2.49 -5.38 14.38
CA ARG A 63 -2.64 -6.72 13.78
C ARG A 63 -4.09 -7.01 13.42
N ALA A 64 -5.03 -6.69 14.31
CA ALA A 64 -6.46 -6.87 14.03
C ALA A 64 -6.92 -5.99 12.84
N ALA A 65 -6.47 -4.74 12.78
CA ALA A 65 -6.77 -3.84 11.67
C ALA A 65 -6.18 -4.36 10.35
N PHE A 66 -4.90 -4.73 10.34
CA PHE A 66 -4.23 -5.28 9.16
C PHE A 66 -4.85 -6.60 8.69
N GLN A 67 -5.29 -7.46 9.60
CA GLN A 67 -5.96 -8.71 9.24
C GLN A 67 -7.28 -8.43 8.49
N THR A 68 -8.05 -7.43 8.92
CA THR A 68 -9.29 -7.04 8.23
C THR A 68 -9.01 -6.47 6.84
N ILE A 69 -8.01 -5.59 6.73
CA ILE A 69 -7.63 -4.96 5.45
C ILE A 69 -7.09 -6.01 4.48
N SER A 70 -6.26 -6.94 4.95
CA SER A 70 -5.63 -7.95 4.10
C SER A 70 -6.60 -8.99 3.56
N VAL A 71 -7.64 -9.36 4.31
CA VAL A 71 -8.71 -10.23 3.79
C VAL A 71 -9.45 -9.55 2.64
N ARG A 72 -9.79 -8.26 2.77
CA ARG A 72 -10.41 -7.50 1.68
C ARG A 72 -9.48 -7.36 0.48
N ALA A 73 -8.20 -7.07 0.72
CA ALA A 73 -7.20 -6.97 -0.33
C ALA A 73 -7.04 -8.27 -1.14
N GLN A 74 -7.21 -9.44 -0.50
CA GLN A 74 -7.20 -10.72 -1.19
C GLN A 74 -8.40 -10.89 -2.12
N GLU A 75 -9.61 -10.50 -1.69
CA GLU A 75 -10.78 -10.51 -2.56
C GLU A 75 -10.63 -9.49 -3.71
N SER A 76 -10.05 -8.31 -3.46
CA SER A 76 -9.70 -7.35 -4.51
C SER A 76 -8.70 -7.94 -5.52
N ALA A 77 -7.70 -8.70 -5.06
CA ALA A 77 -6.73 -9.35 -5.92
C ALA A 77 -7.38 -10.46 -6.78
N ARG A 78 -8.31 -11.21 -6.22
CA ARG A 78 -9.08 -12.22 -6.97
C ARG A 78 -9.95 -11.57 -8.04
N LEU A 79 -10.70 -10.53 -7.69
CA LEU A 79 -11.55 -9.80 -8.65
C LEU A 79 -10.71 -9.16 -9.76
N ALA A 80 -9.58 -8.54 -9.41
CA ALA A 80 -8.65 -7.99 -10.40
C ALA A 80 -8.11 -9.07 -11.34
N SER A 81 -7.83 -10.28 -10.83
CA SER A 81 -7.35 -11.39 -11.65
C SER A 81 -8.39 -11.85 -12.69
N THR A 82 -9.68 -11.81 -12.37
CA THR A 82 -10.76 -12.12 -13.30
C THR A 82 -11.01 -11.00 -14.34
N MET A 83 -10.66 -9.75 -14.03
CA MET A 83 -10.77 -8.63 -15.00
C MET A 83 -9.65 -8.62 -16.04
N ILE A 84 -8.55 -9.35 -15.79
CA ILE A 84 -7.43 -9.46 -16.74
C ILE A 84 -7.73 -10.53 -17.82
N ASP A 85 -8.86 -11.25 -17.72
CA ASP A 85 -9.26 -12.23 -18.73
C ASP A 85 -9.67 -11.53 -20.04
N PRO A 86 -9.10 -11.92 -21.19
CA PRO A 86 -9.17 -11.16 -22.44
C PRO A 86 -10.50 -11.28 -23.22
N GLU A 87 -11.54 -11.88 -22.65
CA GLU A 87 -12.86 -12.03 -23.29
C GLU A 87 -13.84 -10.88 -22.96
N LEU A 88 -13.35 -9.71 -22.53
CA LEU A 88 -14.18 -8.50 -22.44
C LEU A 88 -14.16 -7.72 -23.77
N PRO A 89 -15.33 -7.20 -24.23
CA PRO A 89 -15.46 -6.55 -25.53
C PRO A 89 -14.57 -5.31 -25.61
N ALA A 90 -13.93 -5.12 -26.78
CA ALA A 90 -13.03 -4.01 -27.11
C ALA A 90 -13.73 -2.64 -27.26
N ASP A 91 -14.81 -2.41 -26.50
CA ASP A 91 -15.56 -1.17 -26.51
C ASP A 91 -15.12 -0.30 -25.30
N PRO A 92 -14.49 0.87 -25.53
CA PRO A 92 -14.05 1.75 -24.46
C PRO A 92 -15.21 2.24 -23.58
N ALA A 93 -16.44 2.30 -24.09
CA ALA A 93 -17.61 2.66 -23.29
C ALA A 93 -17.99 1.57 -22.28
N ALA A 94 -17.78 0.30 -22.61
CA ALA A 94 -18.02 -0.82 -21.70
C ALA A 94 -16.95 -0.91 -20.59
N ALA A 95 -15.71 -0.52 -20.90
CA ALA A 95 -14.63 -0.41 -19.93
C ALA A 95 -14.88 0.70 -18.91
N ASP A 96 -15.30 1.89 -19.35
CA ASP A 96 -15.63 3.01 -18.44
C ASP A 96 -16.81 2.70 -17.53
N LEU A 97 -17.80 1.96 -18.01
CA LEU A 97 -18.94 1.50 -17.19
C LEU A 97 -18.53 0.45 -16.16
N ALA A 98 -17.61 -0.46 -16.50
CA ALA A 98 -17.07 -1.43 -15.55
C ALA A 98 -16.20 -0.78 -14.47
N LEU A 99 -15.42 0.26 -14.81
CA LEU A 99 -14.68 1.06 -13.83
C LEU A 99 -15.62 1.90 -12.94
N ALA A 100 -16.71 2.42 -13.50
CA ALA A 100 -17.72 3.16 -12.74
C ALA A 100 -18.49 2.26 -11.76
N ASP A 101 -18.74 0.99 -12.13
CA ASP A 101 -19.39 0.01 -11.25
C ASP A 101 -18.49 -0.39 -10.07
N VAL A 102 -17.18 -0.52 -10.31
CA VAL A 102 -16.17 -0.74 -9.26
C VAL A 102 -16.02 0.46 -8.32
N ALA A 103 -16.24 1.68 -8.82
CA ALA A 103 -16.30 2.90 -8.00
C ALA A 103 -17.67 3.11 -7.32
N ALA A 104 -18.72 2.45 -7.81
CA ALA A 104 -20.09 2.56 -7.31
C ALA A 104 -20.43 1.52 -6.24
N GLU A 105 -19.65 0.43 -6.10
CA GLU A 105 -19.68 -0.34 -4.86
C GLU A 105 -19.26 0.59 -3.71
N PRO A 106 -20.06 0.69 -2.64
CA PRO A 106 -19.88 1.71 -1.63
C PRO A 106 -18.49 1.54 -1.03
N THR A 107 -17.60 2.48 -1.35
CA THR A 107 -16.39 2.75 -0.58
C THR A 107 -16.89 3.14 0.80
N THR A 108 -17.10 2.14 1.65
CA THR A 108 -17.35 2.33 3.07
C THR A 108 -16.04 2.80 3.66
N THR A 109 -15.78 4.09 3.45
CA THR A 109 -14.99 4.90 4.38
C THR A 109 -15.82 4.93 5.66
N GLY A 110 -15.84 3.80 6.36
CA GLY A 110 -16.36 3.72 7.71
C GLY A 110 -15.49 4.68 8.51
N SER A 111 -16.05 5.84 8.81
CA SER A 111 -15.50 6.79 9.77
C SER A 111 -15.00 5.99 10.96
N ILE A 112 -13.68 5.93 11.14
CA ILE A 112 -13.11 5.39 12.37
C ILE A 112 -13.62 6.35 13.44
N PRO A 113 -14.47 5.92 14.39
CA PRO A 113 -14.86 6.80 15.49
C PRO A 113 -13.56 7.23 16.18
N LEU A 114 -13.43 8.54 16.45
CA LEU A 114 -12.31 9.06 17.24
C LEU A 114 -12.12 8.13 18.45
N PRO A 115 -10.89 7.69 18.77
CA PRO A 115 -10.63 6.97 20.00
C PRO A 115 -11.24 7.76 21.16
N THR A 116 -12.31 7.25 21.75
CA THR A 116 -12.86 7.82 22.98
C THR A 116 -11.74 7.77 24.00
N ALA A 117 -11.41 8.93 24.56
CA ALA A 117 -10.41 9.05 25.62
C ALA A 117 -10.69 7.97 26.68
N ARG A 118 -9.67 7.14 26.93
CA ARG A 118 -9.69 6.10 27.95
C ARG A 118 -9.93 6.78 29.31
N PRO A 119 -10.88 6.31 30.15
CA PRO A 119 -11.07 6.89 31.48
C PRO A 119 -9.79 6.67 32.30
N ASP A 120 -9.37 7.73 32.98
CA ASP A 120 -8.20 7.77 33.84
C ASP A 120 -8.25 6.62 34.86
N HIS A 121 -7.32 5.69 34.76
CA HIS A 121 -7.02 4.79 35.86
C HIS A 121 -6.26 5.59 36.94
N ALA A 122 -7.01 6.01 37.96
CA ALA A 122 -6.47 6.49 39.22
C ALA A 122 -5.83 5.32 40.02
N PRO A 123 -4.93 5.62 40.97
CA PRO A 123 -3.81 4.77 41.36
C PRO A 123 -4.15 3.78 42.49
N PHE A 124 -3.40 2.68 42.52
CA PHE A 124 -3.03 1.96 43.75
C PHE A 124 -1.60 1.45 43.62
#